data_AF-A0A958G0G3-F1
#
_entry.id   AF-A0A958G0G3-F1
#
_cell.length_a   1.000
_cell.length_b   1.000
_cell.length_c   1.000
_cell.angle_alpha   90.00
_cell.angle_beta   90.00
_cell.angle_gamma   90.00
#
_symmetry.space_group_name_H-M   'P 1'
#
loop_
_entity.id
_entity.type
_entity.pdbx_description
1 polymer ?
#
loop_
_entity_poly.entity_id
_entity_poly.type
_entity_poly.pdbx_seq_one_letter_code
_entity_poly.pdbx_strand_id
1 'polypeptide(L)'
;AGLAAAKIVCLLRELALQYGDAQRATCGMLRLEPNAINVIPEKAVLSIDLRNSDPGLFRRAQQQLAAYLETLAAEDGMAVDVRELVNLDPVQFDPGIVTTIWESAKALSYPARR
;
A
#
# COMPACT_ATOMS: atom_id res chain seq x y z
N ALA A 1 -18.57 -10.04 2.81
CA ALA A 1 -17.27 -9.35 3.04
C ALA A 1 -16.04 -10.03 2.44
N GLY A 2 -15.93 -11.38 2.46
CA GLY A 2 -14.71 -12.06 1.98
C GLY A 2 -14.32 -11.74 0.51
N LEU A 3 -15.29 -11.72 -0.40
CA LEU A 3 -15.07 -11.36 -1.80
C LEU A 3 -14.55 -9.92 -1.95
N ALA A 4 -15.15 -8.97 -1.23
CA ALA A 4 -14.71 -7.57 -1.25
C ALA A 4 -13.27 -7.41 -0.77
N ALA A 5 -12.89 -8.09 0.32
CA ALA A 5 -11.51 -8.08 0.79
C ALA A 5 -10.54 -8.64 -0.26
N ALA A 6 -10.91 -9.72 -0.96
CA ALA A 6 -10.11 -10.28 -2.04
C ALA A 6 -9.96 -9.31 -3.23
N LYS A 7 -11.06 -8.67 -3.66
CA LYS A 7 -11.07 -7.63 -4.69
C LYS A 7 -10.11 -6.48 -4.34
N ILE A 8 -10.16 -6.01 -3.08
CA ILE A 8 -9.24 -4.96 -2.58
C ILE A 8 -7.79 -5.44 -2.65
N VAL A 9 -7.48 -6.67 -2.21
CA VAL A 9 -6.13 -7.23 -2.27
C VAL A 9 -5.62 -7.31 -3.72
N CYS A 10 -6.47 -7.70 -4.67
CA CYS A 10 -6.12 -7.70 -6.09
C CYS A 10 -5.85 -6.29 -6.61
N LEU A 11 -6.67 -5.30 -6.26
CA LEU A 11 -6.44 -3.90 -6.63
C LEU A 11 -5.08 -3.40 -6.11
N LEU A 12 -4.68 -3.75 -4.88
CA LEU A 12 -3.37 -3.34 -4.36
C LEU A 12 -2.24 -3.84 -5.26
N ARG A 13 -2.34 -5.07 -5.78
CA ARG A 13 -1.37 -5.59 -6.74
C ARG A 13 -1.40 -4.81 -8.05
N GLU A 14 -2.58 -4.47 -8.55
CA GLU A 14 -2.73 -3.66 -9.77
C GLU A 14 -2.11 -2.27 -9.62
N LEU A 15 -2.36 -1.58 -8.49
CA LEU A 15 -1.75 -0.29 -8.18
C LEU A 15 -0.21 -0.39 -8.16
N ALA A 16 0.35 -1.43 -7.52
CA ALA A 16 1.78 -1.64 -7.49
C ALA A 16 2.38 -1.83 -8.90
N LEU A 17 1.69 -2.55 -9.79
CA LEU A 17 2.14 -2.74 -11.17
C LEU A 17 1.97 -1.48 -12.02
N GLN A 18 0.85 -0.77 -11.86
CA GLN A 18 0.51 0.41 -12.64
C GLN A 18 1.47 1.58 -12.39
N TYR A 19 1.81 1.83 -11.12
CA TYR A 19 2.68 2.93 -10.72
C TYR A 19 4.18 2.56 -10.70
N GLY A 20 4.51 1.32 -11.06
CA GLY A 20 5.88 0.84 -11.28
C GLY A 20 6.71 0.64 -10.00
N ASP A 21 8.01 0.46 -10.18
CA ASP A 21 8.94 -0.05 -9.15
C ASP A 21 9.02 0.77 -7.86
N ALA A 22 8.63 2.05 -7.88
CA ALA A 22 8.60 2.91 -6.70
C ALA A 22 7.35 2.68 -5.83
N GLN A 23 6.27 2.14 -6.39
CA GLN A 23 5.04 1.89 -5.67
C GLN A 23 5.14 0.59 -4.86
N ARG A 24 4.77 0.68 -3.59
CA ARG A 24 4.43 -0.47 -2.75
C ARG A 24 2.97 -0.34 -2.37
N ALA A 25 2.24 -1.43 -2.48
CA ALA A 25 0.86 -1.54 -2.05
C ALA A 25 0.67 -2.95 -1.50
N THR A 26 0.35 -3.08 -0.23
CA THR A 26 0.42 -4.38 0.45
C THR A 26 -0.71 -4.52 1.45
N CYS A 27 -1.35 -5.69 1.45
CA CYS A 27 -2.20 -6.15 2.54
C CYS A 27 -1.35 -6.99 3.50
N GLY A 28 -1.04 -6.44 4.67
CA GLY A 28 -0.18 -7.11 5.65
C GLY A 28 -0.94 -8.01 6.63
N MET A 29 -2.23 -7.75 6.80
CA MET A 29 -3.13 -8.48 7.71
C MET A 29 -4.51 -8.53 7.07
N LEU A 30 -5.15 -9.69 7.12
CA LEU A 30 -6.55 -9.89 6.74
C LEU A 30 -7.21 -10.85 7.71
N ARG A 31 -8.34 -10.44 8.27
CA ARG A 31 -9.19 -11.24 9.15
C ARG A 31 -10.60 -11.27 8.57
N LEU A 32 -11.17 -12.46 8.51
CA LEU A 32 -12.57 -12.67 8.20
C LEU A 32 -13.33 -12.99 9.48
N GLU A 33 -14.59 -12.60 9.57
CA GLU A 33 -15.48 -12.96 10.67
C GLU A 33 -16.76 -13.57 10.06
N PRO A 34 -17.25 -14.73 10.56
CA PRO A 34 -16.75 -15.48 11.72
C PRO A 34 -15.55 -16.41 11.45
N ASN A 35 -15.00 -16.42 10.22
CA ASN A 35 -13.91 -17.32 9.81
C ASN A 35 -14.24 -18.82 9.91
N ALA A 36 -15.43 -19.21 9.47
CA ALA A 36 -15.86 -20.60 9.41
C ALA A 36 -15.98 -21.09 7.96
N ILE A 37 -15.59 -22.34 7.71
CA ILE A 37 -15.50 -22.93 6.35
C ILE A 37 -16.85 -22.96 5.60
N ASN A 38 -17.97 -22.97 6.32
CA ASN A 38 -19.32 -23.13 5.79
C ASN A 38 -20.21 -21.90 6.03
N VAL A 39 -19.63 -20.76 6.44
CA VAL A 39 -20.36 -19.52 6.70
C VAL A 39 -19.78 -18.42 5.82
N ILE A 40 -20.65 -17.73 5.07
CA ILE A 40 -20.25 -16.56 4.28
C ILE A 40 -19.78 -15.47 5.25
N PRO A 41 -18.56 -14.93 5.12
CA PRO A 41 -18.06 -13.90 6.03
C PRO A 41 -18.89 -12.62 5.94
N GLU A 42 -19.46 -12.22 7.08
CA GLU A 42 -20.21 -10.98 7.23
C GLU A 42 -19.30 -9.76 7.31
N LYS A 43 -18.08 -9.93 7.83
CA LYS A 43 -17.11 -8.84 8.00
C LYS A 43 -15.70 -9.28 7.61
N ALA A 44 -14.94 -8.33 7.08
CA ALA A 44 -13.52 -8.46 6.80
C ALA A 44 -12.80 -7.22 7.33
N VAL A 45 -11.68 -7.44 8.01
CA VAL A 45 -10.79 -6.38 8.50
C VAL A 45 -9.43 -6.62 7.90
N LEU A 46 -8.89 -5.63 7.20
CA LEU A 46 -7.58 -5.72 6.58
C LEU A 46 -6.75 -4.45 6.81
N SER A 47 -5.43 -4.60 6.77
CA SER A 47 -4.50 -3.47 6.73
C SER A 47 -4.06 -3.19 5.30
N ILE A 48 -3.78 -1.93 5.01
CA ILE A 48 -3.23 -1.50 3.72
C ILE A 48 -2.01 -0.63 4.02
N ASP A 49 -0.86 -1.01 3.48
CA ASP A 49 0.36 -0.18 3.45
C ASP A 49 0.58 0.28 2.01
N LEU A 50 0.52 1.60 1.80
CA LEU A 50 0.85 2.24 0.54
C LEU A 50 2.14 3.05 0.72
N ARG A 51 3.08 2.94 -0.23
CA ARG A 51 4.29 3.77 -0.26
C ARG A 51 4.65 4.13 -1.69
N ASN A 52 5.12 5.35 -1.90
CA ASN A 52 5.76 5.77 -3.13
C ASN A 52 6.81 6.84 -2.81
N SER A 53 7.96 6.80 -3.48
CA SER A 53 8.98 7.85 -3.35
C SER A 53 8.56 9.17 -4.00
N ASP A 54 7.61 9.14 -4.94
CA ASP A 54 6.99 10.32 -5.54
C ASP A 54 5.68 10.68 -4.77
N PRO A 55 5.61 11.84 -4.09
CA PRO A 55 4.43 12.27 -3.34
C PRO A 55 3.18 12.47 -4.21
N GLY A 56 3.35 12.85 -5.48
CA GLY A 56 2.26 13.03 -6.43
C GLY A 56 1.64 11.69 -6.83
N LEU A 57 2.47 10.69 -7.12
CA LEU A 57 2.00 9.33 -7.41
C LEU A 57 1.39 8.66 -6.16
N PHE A 58 1.96 8.89 -4.97
CA PHE A 58 1.38 8.43 -3.71
C PHE A 58 -0.06 8.93 -3.53
N ARG A 59 -0.29 10.23 -3.68
CA ARG A 59 -1.63 10.82 -3.56
C ARG A 59 -2.60 10.26 -4.61
N ARG A 60 -2.16 10.05 -5.84
CA ARG A 60 -2.98 9.43 -6.89
C ARG A 60 -3.38 8.00 -6.55
N ALA A 61 -2.45 7.20 -6.05
CA ALA A 61 -2.73 5.83 -5.61
C ALA A 61 -3.73 5.80 -4.43
N GLN A 62 -3.60 6.73 -3.46
CA GLN A 62 -4.56 6.87 -2.36
C GLN A 62 -5.96 7.24 -2.87
N GLN A 63 -6.07 8.21 -3.77
CA GLN A 63 -7.34 8.63 -4.35
C GLN A 63 -8.00 7.52 -5.16
N GLN A 64 -7.23 6.78 -5.95
CA GLN A 64 -7.74 5.65 -6.72
C GLN A 64 -8.24 4.52 -5.82
N LEU A 65 -7.53 4.22 -4.73
CA LEU A 65 -7.98 3.26 -3.73
C LEU A 65 -9.28 3.73 -3.07
N ALA A 66 -9.36 4.98 -2.61
CA ALA A 66 -10.55 5.52 -1.96
C ALA A 66 -11.78 5.46 -2.88
N ALA A 67 -11.64 5.91 -4.13
CA ALA A 67 -12.71 5.85 -5.13
C ALA A 67 -13.16 4.41 -5.42
N TYR A 68 -12.21 3.47 -5.48
CA TYR A 68 -12.57 2.06 -5.66
C TYR A 68 -13.35 1.49 -4.48
N LEU A 69 -12.98 1.85 -3.25
CA LEU A 69 -13.70 1.40 -2.05
C LEU A 69 -15.14 1.92 -2.03
N GLU A 70 -15.38 3.16 -2.46
CA GLU A 70 -16.73 3.71 -2.61
C GLU A 70 -17.55 2.96 -3.67
N THR A 71 -16.97 2.71 -4.84
CA THR A 71 -17.62 1.91 -5.90
C THR A 71 -17.95 0.50 -5.40
N LEU A 72 -17.00 -0.16 -4.75
CA LEU A 72 -17.18 -1.51 -4.22
C LEU A 72 -18.27 -1.56 -3.14
N ALA A 73 -18.34 -0.55 -2.27
CA ALA A 73 -19.38 -0.41 -1.26
C ALA A 73 -20.77 -0.31 -1.89
N ALA A 74 -20.90 0.49 -2.96
CA ALA A 74 -22.16 0.68 -3.69
C ALA A 74 -22.59 -0.58 -4.47
N GLU A 75 -21.67 -1.20 -5.21
CA GLU A 75 -21.96 -2.38 -6.06
C GLU A 75 -22.33 -3.60 -5.23
N ASP A 76 -21.60 -3.87 -4.16
CA ASP A 76 -21.80 -5.06 -3.33
C ASP A 76 -22.74 -4.79 -2.14
N GLY A 77 -23.32 -3.58 -2.05
CA GLY A 77 -24.30 -3.20 -1.02
C GLY A 77 -23.79 -3.31 0.42
N MET A 78 -22.53 -2.93 0.65
CA MET A 78 -21.86 -3.10 1.95
C MET A 78 -21.33 -1.79 2.52
N ALA A 79 -21.22 -1.73 3.85
CA ALA A 79 -20.53 -0.64 4.53
C ALA A 79 -19.02 -0.86 4.49
N VAL A 80 -18.26 0.20 4.17
CA VAL A 80 -16.80 0.22 4.25
C VAL A 80 -16.41 1.34 5.20
N ASP A 81 -15.60 1.01 6.21
CA ASP A 81 -15.00 1.97 7.13
C ASP A 81 -13.48 1.97 6.93
N VAL A 82 -12.91 3.16 6.81
CA VAL A 82 -11.48 3.35 6.55
C VAL A 82 -10.91 4.27 7.61
N ARG A 83 -9.87 3.79 8.30
CA ARG A 83 -9.13 4.56 9.29
C ARG A 83 -7.67 4.65 8.88
N GLU A 84 -7.18 5.88 8.71
CA GLU A 84 -5.75 6.14 8.57
C GLU A 84 -5.05 5.89 9.90
N LEU A 85 -4.08 4.98 9.92
CA LEU A 85 -3.32 4.64 11.13
C LEU A 85 -2.03 5.45 11.23
N VAL A 86 -1.34 5.64 10.10
CA VAL A 86 -0.04 6.31 10.00
C VAL A 86 0.05 6.96 8.62
N ASN A 87 0.51 8.21 8.59
CA ASN A 87 0.86 8.92 7.37
C ASN A 87 2.19 9.64 7.62
N LEU A 88 3.21 9.24 6.87
CA LEU A 88 4.57 9.74 7.01
C LEU A 88 5.00 10.35 5.68
N ASP A 89 5.35 11.63 5.69
CA ASP A 89 5.93 12.27 4.53
C ASP A 89 7.31 11.65 4.21
N PRO A 90 7.69 11.56 2.92
CA PRO A 90 9.02 11.14 2.53
C PRO A 90 10.09 12.03 3.17
N VAL A 91 11.00 11.42 3.94
CA VAL A 91 12.11 12.15 4.57
C VAL A 91 13.31 12.14 3.64
N GLN A 92 13.87 13.32 3.37
CA GLN A 92 15.13 13.45 2.65
C GLN A 92 16.29 13.30 3.64
N PHE A 93 17.24 12.41 3.34
CA PHE A 93 18.47 12.29 4.12
C PHE A 93 19.39 13.50 3.86
N ASP A 94 20.22 13.83 4.85
CA ASP A 94 21.22 14.90 4.70
C ASP A 94 22.14 14.64 3.49
N PRO A 95 22.28 15.59 2.55
CA PRO A 95 23.07 15.39 1.35
C PRO A 95 24.56 15.10 1.63
N GLY A 96 25.11 15.66 2.71
CA GLY A 96 26.48 15.42 3.15
C GLY A 96 26.65 13.96 3.57
N ILE A 97 25.76 13.45 4.42
CA ILE A 97 25.77 12.04 4.85
C ILE A 97 25.65 11.09 3.65
N VAL A 98 24.69 11.34 2.74
CA VAL A 98 24.51 10.51 1.53
C VAL A 98 25.79 10.50 0.69
N THR A 99 26.44 11.65 0.53
CA THR A 99 27.69 11.79 -0.23
C THR A 99 28.83 11.01 0.44
N THR A 100 28.99 11.15 1.75
CA THR A 100 30.03 10.44 2.51
C THR A 100 29.87 8.92 2.42
N ILE A 101 28.65 8.40 2.56
CA ILE A 101 28.38 6.97 2.40
C ILE A 101 28.71 6.50 0.98
N TRP A 102 28.31 7.28 -0.02
CA TRP A 102 28.54 6.97 -1.43
C TRP A 102 30.03 6.89 -1.78
N GLU A 103 30.79 7.90 -1.38
CA GLU A 103 32.24 7.95 -1.62
C GLU A 103 32.98 6.81 -0.91
N SER A 104 32.56 6.48 0.32
CA SER A 104 33.12 5.37 1.09
C SER A 104 32.88 4.03 0.40
N ALA A 105 31.65 3.78 -0.08
CA ALA A 105 31.31 2.55 -0.81
C ALA A 105 32.14 2.41 -2.10
N LYS A 106 32.32 3.52 -2.83
CA LYS A 106 33.15 3.55 -4.05
C LYS A 106 34.62 3.29 -3.74
N ALA A 107 35.17 3.88 -2.69
CA ALA A 107 36.56 3.67 -2.27
C ALA A 107 36.84 2.21 -1.92
N LEU A 108 35.86 1.51 -1.36
CA LEU A 108 35.94 0.08 -1.01
C LEU A 108 35.52 -0.85 -2.17
N SER A 109 35.20 -0.30 -3.35
CA SER A 109 34.75 -1.05 -4.52
C SER A 109 33.49 -1.90 -4.27
N TYR A 110 32.58 -1.40 -3.43
CA TYR A 110 31.27 -2.01 -3.24
C TYR A 110 30.25 -1.49 -4.27
N PRO A 111 29.31 -2.34 -4.73
CA PRO A 111 28.19 -1.89 -5.53
C PRO A 111 27.30 -0.96 -4.71
N ALA A 112 26.93 0.19 -5.28
CA ALA A 112 26.04 1.16 -4.66
C ALA A 112 25.04 1.69 -5.70
N ARG A 113 23.82 2.02 -5.24
CA ARG A 113 22.77 2.67 -6.05
C ARG A 113 22.28 3.92 -5.32
N ARG A 114 22.19 5.03 -6.06
CA ARG A 114 21.68 6.30 -5.56
C ARG A 114 20.19 6.40 -5.80
#